data_AF-A0A0Q7DIY7-F1
#
_entry.id   AF-A0A0Q7DIY7-F1
#
_cell.length_a   1.000
_cell.length_b   1.000
_cell.length_c   1.000
_cell.angle_alpha   90.00
_cell.angle_beta   90.00
_cell.angle_gamma   90.00
#
_symmetry.space_group_name_H-M   'P 1'
#
loop_
_entity.id
_entity.type
_entity.pdbx_description
1 polymer ?
#
loop_
_entity_poly.entity_id
_entity_poly.type
_entity_poly.pdbx_seq_one_letter_code
_entity_poly.pdbx_strand_id
1 'polypeptide(L)'
;MARPQRLQLSRQAGFNLQVISQALNGLPAKLITRPGRWGNPFTIDDTAKRYGLDHAAAQAKAVELCGQWLTGTLDPALSPGAPPERAVIRAELRGYNLACWCKAGTPCHADTLIELANG
;
A
#
# COMPACT_ATOMS: atom_id res chain seq x y z
N MET A 1 -14.93 -7.22 15.71
CA MET A 1 -14.97 -6.18 14.65
C MET A 1 -14.35 -6.76 13.40
N ALA A 2 -14.85 -6.44 12.20
CA ALA A 2 -14.25 -6.89 10.95
C ALA A 2 -12.82 -6.36 10.82
N ARG A 3 -11.88 -7.21 10.44
CA ARG A 3 -10.47 -6.84 10.27
C ARG A 3 -10.24 -6.36 8.83
N PRO A 4 -9.76 -5.12 8.61
CA PRO A 4 -9.38 -4.65 7.29
C PRO A 4 -8.36 -5.56 6.61
N GLN A 5 -8.52 -5.73 5.30
CA GLN A 5 -7.72 -6.63 4.47
C GLN A 5 -7.18 -5.90 3.24
N ARG A 6 -6.07 -6.38 2.71
CA ARG A 6 -5.54 -5.99 1.42
C ARG A 6 -6.38 -6.63 0.30
N LEU A 7 -6.65 -5.86 -0.75
CA LEU A 7 -7.29 -6.32 -1.98
C LEU A 7 -6.39 -6.08 -3.19
N GLN A 8 -6.45 -6.99 -4.16
CA GLN A 8 -5.83 -6.80 -5.48
C GLN A 8 -6.85 -6.21 -6.45
N LEU A 9 -6.46 -5.15 -7.16
CA LEU A 9 -7.24 -4.57 -8.25
C LEU A 9 -7.19 -5.43 -9.50
N SER A 10 -8.29 -5.44 -10.25
CA SER A 10 -8.41 -6.14 -11.53
C SER A 10 -8.97 -5.24 -12.61
N ARG A 11 -8.55 -5.49 -13.86
CA ARG A 11 -9.13 -4.87 -15.07
C ARG A 11 -10.14 -5.77 -15.77
N GLN A 12 -10.46 -6.93 -15.18
CA GLN A 12 -11.45 -7.84 -15.75
C GLN A 12 -12.81 -7.15 -15.84
N ALA A 13 -13.53 -7.38 -16.94
CA ALA A 13 -14.88 -6.87 -17.13
C ALA A 13 -15.78 -7.31 -15.96
N GLY A 14 -16.56 -6.38 -15.43
CA GLY A 14 -17.43 -6.62 -14.27
C GLY A 14 -16.73 -6.50 -12.90
N PHE A 15 -15.43 -6.22 -12.84
CA PHE A 15 -14.77 -5.95 -11.56
C PHE A 15 -15.37 -4.71 -10.87
N ASN A 16 -15.83 -4.90 -9.64
CA ASN A 16 -16.30 -3.81 -8.78
C ASN A 16 -15.66 -3.94 -7.39
N LEU A 17 -14.77 -2.99 -7.09
CA LEU A 17 -14.00 -2.99 -5.85
C LEU A 17 -14.88 -2.98 -4.59
N GLN A 18 -15.96 -2.19 -4.58
CA GLN A 18 -16.81 -2.06 -3.39
C GLN A 18 -17.64 -3.32 -3.16
N VAL A 19 -18.16 -3.95 -4.22
CA VAL A 19 -18.88 -5.22 -4.11
C VAL A 19 -17.97 -6.32 -3.55
N ILE A 20 -16.74 -6.42 -4.07
CA ILE A 20 -15.76 -7.41 -3.59
C ILE A 20 -15.39 -7.14 -2.12
N SER A 21 -15.14 -5.88 -1.78
CA SER A 21 -14.79 -5.47 -0.42
C SER A 21 -15.90 -5.79 0.58
N GLN A 22 -17.15 -5.45 0.23
CA GLN A 22 -18.32 -5.72 1.06
C GLN A 22 -18.52 -7.23 1.25
N ALA A 23 -18.36 -8.02 0.19
CA ALA A 23 -18.48 -9.47 0.26
C ALA A 23 -17.37 -10.12 1.11
N LEU A 24 -16.17 -9.53 1.16
CA LEU A 24 -15.05 -10.09 1.91
C LEU A 24 -15.27 -10.03 3.43
N ASN A 25 -15.65 -8.88 3.96
CA ASN A 25 -15.75 -8.67 5.41
C ASN A 25 -16.72 -7.54 5.81
N GLY A 26 -17.56 -7.07 4.89
CA GLY A 26 -18.53 -6.02 5.14
C GLY A 26 -17.95 -4.60 5.25
N LEU A 27 -16.66 -4.41 4.96
CA LEU A 27 -16.01 -3.10 4.99
C LEU A 27 -15.95 -2.48 3.59
N PRO A 28 -16.02 -1.14 3.47
CA PRO A 28 -15.69 -0.44 2.24
C PRO A 28 -14.20 -0.55 1.91
N ALA A 29 -13.84 -0.33 0.64
CA ALA A 29 -12.45 -0.31 0.19
C ALA A 29 -11.99 1.06 -0.29
N LYS A 30 -10.69 1.35 -0.13
CA LYS A 30 -10.02 2.53 -0.70
C LYS A 30 -8.88 2.14 -1.63
N LEU A 31 -8.74 2.91 -2.70
CA LEU A 31 -7.59 2.83 -3.59
C LEU A 31 -6.38 3.49 -2.93
N ILE A 32 -5.25 2.79 -2.97
CA ILE A 32 -3.96 3.27 -2.46
C ILE A 32 -2.89 3.24 -3.56
N THR A 33 -3.31 3.46 -4.82
CA THR A 33 -2.45 3.42 -5.99
C THR A 33 -1.94 4.80 -6.36
N ARG A 34 -0.79 4.86 -7.06
CA ARG A 34 -0.29 6.09 -7.69
C ARG A 34 -1.24 6.57 -8.82
N PRO A 35 -1.33 7.88 -9.10
CA PRO A 35 -0.62 8.99 -8.43
C PRO A 35 -1.29 9.46 -7.11
N GLY A 36 -2.23 8.70 -6.55
CA GLY A 36 -2.93 9.07 -5.32
C GLY A 36 -2.02 9.14 -4.10
N ARG A 37 -2.43 9.91 -3.08
CA ARG A 37 -1.61 10.23 -1.89
C ARG A 37 -1.12 9.00 -1.11
N TRP A 38 -1.85 7.89 -1.20
CA TRP A 38 -1.56 6.65 -0.47
C TRP A 38 -0.77 5.64 -1.34
N GLY A 39 -0.35 6.05 -2.54
CA GLY A 39 0.54 5.29 -3.40
C GLY A 39 1.93 5.15 -2.80
N ASN A 40 2.57 3.98 -2.99
CA ASN A 40 3.98 3.82 -2.67
C ASN A 40 4.82 4.80 -3.51
N PRO A 41 5.59 5.73 -2.91
CA PRO A 41 6.45 6.65 -3.65
C PRO A 41 7.67 5.96 -4.29
N PHE A 42 8.07 4.78 -3.79
CA PHE A 42 9.15 3.98 -4.34
C PHE A 42 8.61 3.06 -5.44
N THR A 43 9.02 3.32 -6.68
CA THR A 43 8.60 2.51 -7.82
C THR A 43 9.46 1.23 -7.90
N ILE A 44 8.87 0.13 -8.37
CA ILE A 44 9.61 -1.13 -8.55
C ILE A 44 10.74 -0.91 -9.56
N ASP A 45 10.50 -0.20 -10.66
CA ASP A 45 11.49 0.04 -11.71
C ASP A 45 12.67 0.89 -11.23
N ASP A 46 12.42 1.98 -10.49
CA ASP A 46 13.50 2.82 -9.99
C ASP A 46 14.29 2.10 -8.88
N THR A 47 13.60 1.31 -8.06
CA THR A 47 14.24 0.46 -7.05
C THR A 47 15.10 -0.61 -7.71
N ALA A 48 14.61 -1.28 -8.76
CA ALA A 48 15.36 -2.27 -9.52
C ALA A 48 16.65 -1.66 -10.10
N LYS A 49 16.54 -0.50 -10.75
CA LYS A 49 17.69 0.22 -11.32
C LYS A 49 18.69 0.65 -10.26
N ARG A 50 18.21 1.24 -9.16
CA ARG A 50 19.07 1.80 -8.10
C ARG A 50 19.88 0.73 -7.38
N TYR A 51 19.28 -0.44 -7.14
CA TYR A 51 19.87 -1.50 -6.33
C TYR A 51 20.36 -2.71 -7.15
N GLY A 52 20.21 -2.70 -8.47
CA GLY A 52 20.61 -3.82 -9.33
C GLY A 52 19.81 -5.10 -9.07
N LEU A 53 18.50 -4.97 -8.78
CA LEU A 53 17.64 -6.07 -8.37
C LEU A 53 16.75 -6.56 -9.51
N ASP A 54 16.39 -7.84 -9.46
CA ASP A 54 15.27 -8.34 -10.27
C ASP A 54 13.93 -7.75 -9.79
N HIS A 55 12.86 -7.96 -10.57
CA HIS A 55 11.56 -7.38 -10.26
C HIS A 55 11.00 -7.83 -8.89
N ALA A 56 11.19 -9.08 -8.48
CA ALA A 56 10.63 -9.60 -7.24
C ALA A 56 11.36 -9.01 -6.02
N ALA A 57 12.69 -8.99 -6.06
CA ALA A 57 13.52 -8.38 -5.04
C ALA A 57 13.31 -6.85 -4.99
N ALA A 58 13.16 -6.19 -6.14
CA ALA A 58 12.85 -4.77 -6.22
C ALA A 58 11.47 -4.44 -5.63
N GLN A 59 10.46 -5.28 -5.84
CA GLN A 59 9.16 -5.10 -5.21
C GLN A 59 9.24 -5.19 -3.69
N ALA A 60 9.92 -6.21 -3.16
CA ALA A 60 10.14 -6.34 -1.72
C ALA A 60 10.86 -5.11 -1.16
N LYS A 61 11.92 -4.66 -1.84
CA LYS A 61 12.69 -3.49 -1.42
C LYS A 61 11.88 -2.19 -1.48
N ALA A 62 11.06 -1.99 -2.51
CA ALA A 62 10.20 -0.82 -2.63
C ALA A 62 9.14 -0.76 -1.52
N VAL A 63 8.62 -1.92 -1.09
CA VAL A 63 7.68 -2.01 0.03
C VAL A 63 8.38 -1.76 1.36
N GLU A 64 9.59 -2.31 1.55
CA GLU A 64 10.42 -2.05 2.73
C GLU A 64 10.70 -0.54 2.89
N LEU A 65 11.17 0.12 1.84
CA LEU A 65 11.45 1.56 1.83
C LEU A 65 10.18 2.38 2.12
N CYS A 66 9.03 1.98 1.56
CA CYS A 66 7.75 2.61 1.85
C CYS A 66 7.36 2.46 3.32
N GLY A 67 7.56 1.28 3.90
CA GLY A 67 7.31 1.04 5.31
C GLY A 67 8.17 1.95 6.19
N GLN A 68 9.48 1.98 5.93
CA GLN A 68 10.43 2.85 6.64
C GLN A 68 10.06 4.33 6.50
N TRP A 69 9.61 4.76 5.32
CA TRP A 69 9.14 6.12 5.10
C TRP A 69 7.92 6.42 5.97
N LEU A 70 6.88 5.58 5.89
CA LEU A 70 5.64 5.74 6.65
C LEU A 70 5.86 5.70 8.18
N THR A 71 6.90 5.02 8.66
CA THR A 71 7.26 4.95 10.08
C THR A 71 8.31 5.97 10.52
N GLY A 72 8.81 6.81 9.61
CA GLY A 72 9.82 7.83 9.92
C GLY A 72 11.20 7.28 10.23
N THR A 73 11.51 6.05 9.80
CA THR A 73 12.80 5.37 10.04
C THR A 73 13.67 5.28 8.78
N LEU A 74 13.21 5.82 7.66
CA LEU A 74 13.96 5.86 6.40
C LEU A 74 15.15 6.83 6.51
N ASP A 75 16.26 6.45 5.87
CA ASP A 75 17.37 7.37 5.62
C ASP A 75 16.88 8.66 4.92
N PRO A 76 17.13 9.85 5.49
CA PRO A 76 16.76 11.13 4.88
C PRO A 76 17.23 11.30 3.43
N ALA A 77 18.37 10.72 3.05
CA ALA A 77 18.91 10.80 1.68
C ALA A 77 18.09 10.00 0.65
N LEU A 78 17.22 9.08 1.12
CA LEU A 78 16.30 8.31 0.30
C LEU A 78 14.87 8.87 0.32
N SER A 79 14.61 9.90 1.12
CA SER A 79 13.27 10.37 1.42
C SER A 79 12.58 11.01 0.21
N PRO A 80 11.35 10.59 -0.14
CA PRO A 80 10.54 11.23 -1.17
C PRO A 80 9.80 12.48 -0.66
N GLY A 81 10.05 12.89 0.59
CA GLY A 81 9.35 13.99 1.26
C GLY A 81 8.91 13.60 2.68
N ALA A 82 8.28 14.53 3.39
CA ALA A 82 7.75 14.25 4.72
C ALA A 82 6.70 13.12 4.67
N PRO A 83 6.80 12.09 5.52
CA PRO A 83 5.78 11.05 5.56
C PRO A 83 4.46 11.59 6.12
N PRO A 84 3.32 11.01 5.72
CA PRO A 84 2.03 11.39 6.29
C PRO A 84 2.00 11.08 7.79
N GLU A 85 1.46 12.02 8.58
CA GLU A 85 1.29 11.80 10.02
C GLU A 85 0.36 10.61 10.30
N ARG A 86 0.65 9.85 11.35
CA ARG A 86 -0.16 8.70 11.75
C ARG A 86 -1.62 9.07 12.02
N ALA A 87 -1.89 10.27 12.53
CA ALA A 87 -3.25 10.78 12.73
C ALA A 87 -4.02 10.88 11.42
N VAL A 88 -3.37 11.35 10.34
CA VAL A 88 -3.98 11.47 9.01
C VAL A 88 -4.22 10.09 8.40
N ILE A 89 -3.26 9.17 8.52
CA ILE A 89 -3.42 7.77 8.09
C ILE A 89 -4.66 7.15 8.76
N ARG A 90 -4.80 7.32 10.08
CA ARG A 90 -5.95 6.78 10.83
C ARG A 90 -7.26 7.43 10.41
N ALA A 91 -7.29 8.76 10.30
CA ALA A 91 -8.49 9.50 9.93
C ALA A 91 -9.03 9.06 8.56
N GLU A 92 -8.15 8.75 7.62
CA GLU A 92 -8.58 8.39 6.27
C GLU A 92 -8.72 6.89 5.99
N LEU A 93 -7.93 6.03 6.62
CA LEU A 93 -7.83 4.62 6.23
C LEU A 93 -8.36 3.64 7.29
N ARG A 94 -8.63 4.08 8.53
CA ARG A 94 -9.17 3.21 9.58
C ARG A 94 -10.51 2.63 9.14
N GLY A 95 -10.67 1.31 9.29
CA GLY A 95 -11.90 0.60 8.93
C GLY A 95 -12.12 0.37 7.42
N TYR A 96 -11.13 0.65 6.56
CA TYR A 96 -11.21 0.36 5.12
C TYR A 96 -10.30 -0.79 4.71
N ASN A 97 -10.81 -1.68 3.84
CA ASN A 97 -9.93 -2.55 3.05
C ASN A 97 -9.11 -1.68 2.09
N LEU A 98 -7.85 -2.04 1.83
CA LEU A 98 -6.96 -1.23 0.98
C LEU A 98 -6.59 -1.98 -0.30
N ALA A 99 -6.80 -1.33 -1.45
CA ALA A 99 -6.67 -1.96 -2.76
C ALA A 99 -5.49 -1.41 -3.57
N CYS A 100 -4.67 -2.33 -4.10
CA CYS A 100 -3.50 -2.04 -4.93
C CYS A 100 -3.41 -3.01 -6.12
N TRP A 101 -2.54 -2.73 -7.10
CA TRP A 101 -2.31 -3.61 -8.26
C TRP A 101 -1.36 -4.78 -7.96
N CYS A 102 -0.63 -4.77 -6.84
CA CYS A 102 0.32 -5.83 -6.49
C CYS A 102 -0.38 -7.20 -6.36
N LYS A 103 0.15 -8.21 -7.04
CA LYS A 103 -0.38 -9.59 -7.05
C LYS A 103 -0.53 -10.15 -5.63
N ALA A 104 -1.63 -10.85 -5.35
CA ALA A 104 -1.80 -11.57 -4.10
C ALA A 104 -0.59 -12.50 -3.84
N GLY A 105 -0.15 -12.58 -2.57
CA GLY A 105 1.03 -13.35 -2.18
C GLY A 105 2.40 -12.67 -2.44
N THR A 106 2.42 -11.48 -3.03
CA THR A 106 3.65 -10.66 -3.16
C THR A 106 3.62 -9.47 -2.20
N PRO A 107 4.78 -8.92 -1.77
CA PRO A 107 4.82 -7.77 -0.86
C PRO A 107 4.00 -6.56 -1.34
N CYS A 108 3.31 -5.85 -0.45
CA CYS A 108 2.62 -4.62 -0.80
C CYS A 108 2.57 -3.63 0.36
N HIS A 109 2.57 -2.34 0.04
CA HIS A 109 2.47 -1.26 1.03
C HIS A 109 1.09 -1.18 1.70
N ALA A 110 0.07 -1.84 1.13
CA ALA A 110 -1.26 -1.96 1.73
C ALA A 110 -1.19 -2.56 3.14
N ASP A 111 -0.32 -3.55 3.32
CA ASP A 111 -0.19 -4.30 4.55
C ASP A 111 0.28 -3.36 5.69
N THR A 112 1.32 -2.55 5.43
CA THR A 112 1.79 -1.51 6.37
C THR A 112 0.74 -0.42 6.63
N LEU A 113 0.04 0.06 5.60
CA LEU A 113 -1.00 1.08 5.78
C LEU A 113 -2.18 0.56 6.63
N ILE A 114 -2.57 -0.70 6.46
CA ILE A 114 -3.60 -1.36 7.28
C ILE A 114 -3.15 -1.39 8.75
N GLU A 115 -1.91 -1.80 9.02
CA GLU A 115 -1.36 -1.84 10.38
C GLU A 115 -1.31 -0.45 11.02
N LEU A 116 -0.78 0.56 10.31
CA LEU A 116 -0.67 1.93 10.82
C LEU A 116 -2.04 2.56 11.10
N ALA A 117 -3.03 2.30 10.24
CA ALA A 117 -4.38 2.85 10.37
C ALA A 117 -5.16 2.22 11.53
N ASN A 118 -4.95 0.93 11.82
CA ASN A 118 -5.82 0.17 12.74
C ASN A 118 -5.16 -0.25 14.07
N GLY A 119 -3.83 -0.22 14.19
CA GLY A 119 -3.11 -0.47 15.45
C GLY A 119 -3.06 0.74 16.36
#